data_AF-A0A9D4V853-F1
#
_entry.id   AF-A0A9D4V853-F1
#
_cell.length_a   1.000
_cell.length_b   1.000
_cell.length_c   1.000
_cell.angle_alpha   90.00
_cell.angle_beta   90.00
_cell.angle_gamma   90.00
#
_symmetry.space_group_name_H-M   'P 1'
#
loop_
_entity.id
_entity.type
_entity.pdbx_description
1 polymer ?
#
loop_
_entity_poly.entity_id
_entity_poly.type
_entity_poly.pdbx_seq_one_letter_code
_entity_poly.pdbx_strand_id
1 'polypeptide(L)'
;MTTKYKLVYLISKTLLPKNDVASTYEELARKDSIDLYQSSHNVKDFSILHLPGSYRRLIQKAQELDWKILKYDNHTQDLGETDWDRINMKKGKDRKGEQGAMTASTPAFQSETKQEEKASSIKHTALQLKFILPSSSYATMALRELMKIPSSVEYHKALSEDVSEKVG
;
A
#
# COMPACT_ATOMS: atom_id res chain seq x y z
N MET A 1 -6.20 27.00 1.10
CA MET A 1 -7.57 26.47 0.91
C MET A 1 -7.49 24.98 0.68
N THR A 2 -7.77 24.15 1.69
CA THR A 2 -7.70 22.69 1.58
C THR A 2 -9.11 22.14 1.49
N THR A 3 -9.61 21.95 0.27
CA THR A 3 -10.92 21.34 0.04
C THR A 3 -10.86 19.89 0.53
N LYS A 4 -11.52 19.61 1.67
CA LYS A 4 -11.52 18.29 2.30
C LYS A 4 -12.58 17.43 1.61
N TYR A 5 -12.18 16.70 0.57
CA TYR A 5 -13.05 15.70 -0.07
C TYR A 5 -13.29 14.53 0.91
N LYS A 6 -14.51 14.42 1.43
CA LYS A 6 -14.94 13.31 2.29
C LYS A 6 -15.98 12.47 1.56
N LEU A 7 -15.83 11.16 1.62
CA LEU A 7 -16.80 10.15 1.23
C LEU A 7 -17.70 9.90 2.43
N VAL A 8 -19.00 9.87 2.20
CA VAL A 8 -19.97 9.51 3.22
C VAL A 8 -20.14 8.00 3.21
N TYR A 9 -19.98 7.35 4.37
CA TYR A 9 -20.40 5.96 4.52
C TYR A 9 -21.86 5.96 4.93
N LEU A 10 -22.72 5.54 4.00
CA LEU A 10 -24.18 5.58 4.10
C LEU A 10 -24.69 4.74 5.25
N ILE A 11 -25.09 5.38 6.35
CA ILE A 11 -25.99 4.77 7.32
C ILE A 11 -26.90 5.84 7.96
N SER A 12 -27.61 5.53 9.04
CA SER A 12 -28.79 6.29 9.48
C SER A 12 -28.58 7.70 10.02
N LYS A 13 -27.40 8.01 10.56
CA LYS A 13 -27.14 9.30 11.24
C LYS A 13 -26.09 10.15 10.53
N THR A 14 -25.79 9.84 9.27
CA THR A 14 -24.76 10.55 8.51
C THR A 14 -25.36 11.65 7.65
N LEU A 15 -24.77 12.85 7.67
CA LEU A 15 -25.20 13.96 6.83
C LEU A 15 -24.70 13.73 5.41
N LEU A 16 -25.63 13.63 4.47
CA LEU A 16 -25.32 13.57 3.04
C LEU A 16 -24.87 14.95 2.53
N PRO A 17 -24.03 14.99 1.48
CA PRO A 17 -23.66 16.25 0.85
C PRO A 17 -24.89 16.91 0.21
N LYS A 18 -24.94 18.24 0.16
CA LYS A 18 -26.09 19.00 -0.40
C LYS A 18 -26.09 19.10 -1.93
N ASN A 19 -25.35 18.22 -2.61
CA ASN A 19 -25.23 18.19 -4.06
C ASN A 19 -25.87 16.91 -4.61
N ASP A 20 -25.83 16.76 -5.94
CA ASP A 20 -26.46 15.67 -6.68
C ASP A 20 -25.96 14.26 -6.28
N VAL A 21 -24.83 14.17 -5.57
CA VAL A 21 -24.31 12.90 -5.05
C VAL A 21 -25.26 12.28 -4.02
N ALA A 22 -26.01 13.09 -3.26
CA ALA A 22 -27.00 12.57 -2.33
C ALA A 22 -28.11 11.78 -3.05
N SER A 23 -28.64 12.33 -4.16
CA SER A 23 -29.62 11.61 -4.97
C SER A 23 -29.05 10.32 -5.57
N THR A 24 -27.77 10.32 -5.99
CA THR A 24 -27.12 9.09 -6.48
C THR A 24 -27.06 8.01 -5.40
N TYR A 25 -26.78 8.38 -4.15
CA TYR A 25 -26.77 7.43 -3.04
C TYR A 25 -28.15 6.81 -2.78
N GLU A 26 -29.22 7.63 -2.82
CA GLU A 26 -30.60 7.13 -2.67
C GLU A 26 -31.00 6.21 -3.83
N GLU A 27 -30.61 6.55 -5.07
CA GLU A 27 -30.88 5.72 -6.24
C GLU A 27 -30.18 4.37 -6.17
N LEU A 28 -28.89 4.35 -5.81
CA LEU A 28 -28.12 3.12 -5.66
C LEU A 28 -28.69 2.24 -4.54
N ALA A 29 -29.04 2.81 -3.39
CA ALA A 29 -29.67 2.06 -2.31
C ALA A 29 -31.03 1.47 -2.75
N ARG A 30 -31.85 2.26 -3.43
CA ARG A 30 -33.16 1.81 -3.94
C ARG A 30 -33.02 0.69 -4.98
N LYS A 31 -31.99 0.74 -5.82
CA LYS A 31 -31.69 -0.32 -6.80
C LYS A 31 -31.46 -1.67 -6.12
N ASP A 32 -30.84 -1.65 -4.94
CA ASP A 32 -30.60 -2.84 -4.12
C ASP A 32 -31.78 -3.14 -3.16
N SER A 33 -32.94 -2.48 -3.34
CA SER A 33 -34.12 -2.58 -2.47
C SER A 33 -33.86 -2.18 -1.01
N ILE A 34 -32.91 -1.27 -0.77
CA ILE A 34 -32.56 -0.75 0.54
C ILE A 34 -33.14 0.65 0.69
N ASP A 35 -33.98 0.85 1.71
CA ASP A 35 -34.39 2.18 2.16
C ASP A 35 -33.37 2.70 3.19
N LEU A 36 -32.85 3.91 2.97
CA LEU A 36 -31.87 4.55 3.86
C LEU A 36 -32.52 5.12 5.13
N TYR A 37 -33.84 5.36 5.10
CA TYR A 37 -34.60 6.01 6.17
C TYR A 37 -35.49 5.04 6.94
N GLN A 38 -35.65 3.81 6.44
CA GLN A 38 -36.45 2.77 7.06
C GLN A 38 -35.64 1.48 7.18
N SER A 39 -35.85 0.72 8.25
CA SER A 39 -35.13 -0.54 8.49
C SER A 39 -36.08 -1.72 8.47
N SER A 40 -35.82 -2.71 7.61
CA SER A 40 -36.46 -4.02 7.64
C SER A 40 -35.47 -5.11 8.08
N HIS A 41 -34.99 -5.06 9.33
CA HIS A 41 -34.22 -6.17 9.89
C HIS A 41 -34.64 -6.49 11.31
N ASN A 42 -34.86 -7.78 11.59
CA ASN A 42 -35.34 -8.27 12.89
C ASN A 42 -34.26 -8.18 13.98
N VAL A 43 -32.99 -8.29 13.58
CA VAL A 43 -31.84 -8.11 14.47
C VAL A 43 -31.33 -6.67 14.39
N LYS A 44 -31.30 -6.02 15.55
CA LYS A 44 -30.99 -4.60 15.73
C LYS A 44 -29.60 -4.20 15.23
N ASP A 45 -28.59 -5.06 15.38
CA ASP A 45 -27.21 -4.74 14.98
C ASP A 45 -27.02 -4.65 13.47
N PHE A 46 -27.90 -5.27 12.70
CA PHE A 46 -27.93 -5.16 11.24
C PHE A 46 -28.98 -4.17 10.74
N SER A 47 -29.71 -3.53 11.66
CA SER A 47 -30.63 -2.45 11.31
C SER A 47 -29.82 -1.21 10.91
N ILE A 48 -30.06 -0.73 9.69
CA ILE A 48 -29.47 0.52 9.19
C ILE A 48 -29.76 1.68 10.15
N LEU A 49 -30.95 1.71 10.77
CA LEU A 49 -31.30 2.73 11.78
C LEU A 49 -30.46 2.70 13.06
N HIS A 50 -29.83 1.57 13.37
CA HIS A 50 -28.98 1.42 14.57
C HIS A 50 -27.49 1.53 14.30
N LEU A 51 -27.11 1.55 13.03
CA LEU A 51 -25.75 1.76 12.59
C LEU A 51 -25.56 3.27 12.31
N PRO A 52 -24.74 4.00 13.10
CA PRO A 52 -24.68 5.46 13.05
C PRO A 52 -24.02 6.01 11.77
N GLY A 53 -23.21 5.20 11.08
CA GLY A 53 -22.43 5.62 9.92
C GLY A 53 -21.16 6.39 10.29
N SER A 54 -20.40 6.76 9.26
CA SER A 54 -19.10 7.42 9.44
C SER A 54 -18.71 8.22 8.19
N TYR A 55 -17.69 9.06 8.32
CA TYR A 55 -17.10 9.80 7.21
C TYR A 55 -15.71 9.27 6.90
N ARG A 56 -15.46 8.97 5.63
CA ARG A 56 -14.15 8.59 5.12
C ARG A 56 -13.57 9.73 4.29
N ARG A 57 -12.25 9.87 4.19
CA ARG A 57 -11.64 10.82 3.24
C ARG A 57 -11.60 10.18 1.86
N LEU A 58 -12.03 10.91 0.82
CA LEU A 58 -11.97 10.45 -0.57
C LEU A 58 -10.53 10.40 -1.07
N ILE A 59 -9.80 11.49 -0.83
CA ILE A 59 -8.44 11.68 -1.30
C ILE A 59 -7.54 11.86 -0.08
N GLN A 60 -6.45 11.09 -0.03
CA GLN A 60 -5.46 11.14 1.01
C GLN A 60 -4.07 11.29 0.38
N LYS A 61 -3.26 12.19 0.94
CA LYS A 61 -1.88 12.39 0.54
C LYS A 61 -0.98 11.52 1.41
N ALA A 62 -0.09 10.75 0.79
CA ALA A 62 0.97 10.05 1.49
C ALA A 62 1.93 11.04 2.15
N GLN A 63 2.33 10.77 3.39
CA GLN A 63 3.27 11.57 4.16
C GLN A 63 4.66 10.95 4.09
N GLU A 64 5.70 11.77 4.22
CA GLU A 64 7.10 11.31 4.25
C GLU A 64 7.45 10.35 3.09
N LEU A 65 7.06 10.72 1.87
CA LEU A 65 7.36 9.93 0.68
C LEU A 65 8.84 10.07 0.31
N ASP A 66 9.56 8.97 0.39
CA ASP A 66 10.94 8.80 -0.10
C ASP A 66 10.96 7.62 -1.08
N TRP A 67 11.77 7.73 -2.13
CA TRP A 67 11.84 6.71 -3.17
C TRP A 67 13.23 6.61 -3.76
N LYS A 68 13.61 5.38 -4.16
CA LYS A 68 14.89 5.07 -4.79
C LYS A 68 14.70 4.05 -5.90
N ILE A 69 15.40 4.26 -7.01
CA ILE A 69 15.47 3.28 -8.09
C ILE A 69 16.71 2.42 -7.87
N LEU A 70 16.50 1.12 -7.79
CA LEU A 70 17.54 0.13 -7.54
C LEU A 70 17.73 -0.74 -8.77
N LYS A 71 18.96 -1.16 -9.01
CA LYS A 71 19.29 -2.16 -10.03
C LYS A 71 19.63 -3.46 -9.31
N TYR A 72 19.12 -4.57 -9.83
CA TYR A 72 19.36 -5.88 -9.23
C TYR A 72 19.41 -6.97 -10.29
N ASP A 73 20.12 -8.05 -9.93
CA ASP A 73 20.41 -9.15 -10.85
C ASP A 73 19.65 -10.42 -10.43
N ASN A 74 19.53 -10.66 -9.12
CA ASN A 74 18.92 -11.86 -8.56
C ASN A 74 17.54 -11.56 -7.94
N HIS A 75 16.51 -12.31 -8.35
CA HIS A 75 15.13 -12.19 -7.86
C HIS A 75 14.94 -12.57 -6.39
N THR A 76 15.85 -13.35 -5.80
CA THR A 76 15.76 -13.75 -4.39
C THR A 76 16.55 -12.83 -3.45
N GLN A 77 17.24 -11.84 -4.00
CA GLN A 77 18.00 -10.87 -3.22
C GLN A 77 17.04 -9.91 -2.49
N ASP A 78 17.25 -9.71 -1.19
CA ASP A 78 16.53 -8.70 -0.45
C ASP A 78 17.00 -7.29 -0.85
N LEU A 79 16.04 -6.42 -1.15
CA LEU A 79 16.26 -5.04 -1.58
C LEU A 79 15.99 -4.04 -0.45
N GLY A 80 15.60 -4.50 0.73
CA GLY A 80 15.40 -3.69 1.93
C GLY A 80 16.05 -4.31 3.17
N GLU A 81 16.27 -3.51 4.20
CA GLU A 81 16.68 -4.02 5.52
C GLU A 81 15.42 -4.42 6.31
N THR A 82 15.38 -5.64 6.83
CA THR A 82 14.29 -6.07 7.71
C THR A 82 14.56 -5.71 9.17
N ASP A 83 13.52 -5.70 10.00
CA ASP A 83 13.69 -5.50 11.44
C ASP A 83 14.53 -6.61 12.08
N TRP A 84 14.52 -7.82 11.51
CA TRP A 84 15.34 -8.94 11.98
C TRP A 84 16.84 -8.70 11.77
N ASP A 85 17.21 -8.18 10.60
CA ASP A 85 18.60 -7.80 10.29
C ASP A 85 19.11 -6.75 11.27
N ARG A 86 18.27 -5.73 11.53
CA ARG A 86 18.57 -4.64 12.46
C ARG A 86 18.81 -5.14 13.89
N ILE A 87 18.02 -6.11 14.36
CA ILE A 87 18.15 -6.69 15.71
C ILE A 87 19.45 -7.49 15.83
N ASN A 88 19.79 -8.30 14.82
CA ASN A 88 21.01 -9.11 14.86
C ASN A 88 22.28 -8.25 14.76
N MET A 89 22.24 -7.16 13.99
CA MET A 89 23.32 -6.17 13.96
C MET A 89 23.54 -5.48 15.32
N LYS A 90 22.46 -5.15 16.03
CA LYS A 90 22.55 -4.55 17.39
C LYS A 90 23.14 -5.54 18.41
N LYS A 91 22.69 -6.80 18.42
CA LYS A 91 23.24 -7.85 19.30
C LYS A 91 24.74 -8.08 19.10
N GLY A 92 25.24 -7.91 17.87
CA GLY A 92 26.67 -8.01 17.57
C GLY A 92 27.49 -6.79 18.04
N LYS A 93 26.85 -5.63 18.25
CA LYS A 93 27.51 -4.39 18.69
C LYS A 93 27.63 -4.32 20.21
N ASP A 94 26.61 -4.79 20.93
CA ASP A 94 26.63 -4.88 22.40
C ASP A 94 27.57 -5.99 22.93
N ARG A 95 27.94 -6.94 22.06
CA ARG A 95 28.89 -8.03 22.38
C ARG A 95 30.34 -7.75 22.01
N LYS A 96 30.66 -6.59 21.40
CA LYS A 96 32.04 -6.21 21.07
C LYS A 96 32.64 -5.25 22.11
N GLY A 97 32.70 -5.74 23.35
CA GLY A 97 33.96 -5.71 24.09
C GLY A 97 34.63 -7.05 23.82
N GLU A 98 35.83 -7.03 23.22
CA GLU A 98 36.73 -8.17 22.99
C GLU A 98 36.45 -9.08 21.76
N GLN A 99 37.24 -8.79 20.71
CA GLN A 99 37.86 -9.65 19.67
C GLN A 99 37.15 -10.89 19.13
N GLY A 100 37.01 -10.93 17.78
CA GLY A 100 36.77 -12.17 17.02
C GLY A 100 36.09 -11.94 15.67
N ALA A 101 36.74 -12.35 14.58
CA ALA A 101 36.33 -12.15 13.19
C ALA A 101 35.30 -13.19 12.70
N MET A 102 34.58 -12.82 11.61
CA MET A 102 33.69 -13.64 10.75
C MET A 102 32.30 -13.93 11.35
N THR A 103 31.16 -13.50 10.80
CA THR A 103 30.71 -13.44 9.41
C THR A 103 29.94 -12.14 9.14
N ALA A 104 30.39 -11.37 8.15
CA ALA A 104 29.72 -10.16 7.69
C ALA A 104 28.98 -10.46 6.38
N SER A 105 27.74 -10.94 6.45
CA SER A 105 26.77 -10.73 5.37
C SER A 105 26.05 -9.41 5.65
N THR A 106 26.75 -8.31 5.40
CA THR A 106 26.16 -6.97 5.37
C THR A 106 25.92 -6.64 3.91
N PRO A 107 24.70 -6.71 3.37
CA PRO A 107 24.37 -5.92 2.19
C PRO A 107 24.15 -4.49 2.68
N ALA A 108 25.25 -3.76 2.85
CA ALA A 108 25.19 -2.32 2.91
C ALA A 108 24.70 -1.85 1.54
N PHE A 109 23.51 -1.28 1.50
CA PHE A 109 22.98 -0.60 0.32
C PHE A 109 23.88 0.61 0.01
N GLN A 110 24.83 0.42 -0.90
CA GLN A 110 25.75 1.47 -1.36
C GLN A 110 25.08 2.29 -2.46
N SER A 111 24.65 3.49 -2.11
CA SER A 111 24.56 4.59 -3.07
C SER A 111 25.98 5.13 -3.33
N GLU A 112 26.39 5.01 -4.59
CA GLU A 112 27.49 5.72 -5.30
C GLU A 112 28.91 5.10 -5.36
N THR A 113 29.21 4.62 -6.58
CA THR A 113 30.39 4.90 -7.43
C THR A 113 31.78 4.45 -6.97
N LYS A 114 32.13 3.21 -7.31
CA LYS A 114 33.47 2.87 -7.86
C LYS A 114 33.29 1.94 -9.06
N GLN A 115 33.78 2.39 -10.21
CA GLN A 115 33.90 1.61 -11.44
C GLN A 115 35.02 0.58 -11.29
N GLU A 116 34.76 -0.68 -11.64
CA GLU A 116 35.46 -1.40 -12.72
C GLU A 116 34.81 -2.78 -12.95
N GLU A 117 34.28 -2.94 -14.16
CA GLU A 117 34.16 -4.18 -14.95
C GLU A 117 33.66 -5.49 -14.29
N LYS A 118 32.34 -5.59 -14.13
CA LYS A 118 31.60 -6.76 -14.65
C LYS A 118 30.39 -6.28 -15.44
N ALA A 119 30.62 -5.97 -16.72
CA ALA A 119 29.61 -5.57 -17.69
C ALA A 119 28.74 -6.75 -18.19
N SER A 120 28.36 -7.66 -17.30
CA SER A 120 27.48 -8.78 -17.64
C SER A 120 26.51 -9.08 -16.50
N SER A 121 25.24 -8.69 -16.72
CA SER A 121 24.02 -9.13 -16.04
C SER A 121 23.25 -8.16 -15.11
N ILE A 122 23.34 -6.84 -15.27
CA ILE A 122 22.28 -5.96 -14.73
C ILE A 122 21.01 -6.17 -15.55
N LYS A 123 20.08 -6.98 -15.04
CA LYS A 123 18.87 -7.40 -15.79
C LYS A 123 17.61 -6.66 -15.38
N HIS A 124 17.50 -6.26 -14.11
CA HIS A 124 16.23 -5.75 -13.59
C HIS A 124 16.37 -4.45 -12.80
N THR A 125 15.28 -3.68 -12.82
CA THR A 125 15.15 -2.40 -12.11
C THR A 125 14.00 -2.51 -11.13
N ALA A 126 14.21 -2.05 -9.90
CA ALA A 126 13.20 -2.02 -8.84
C ALA A 126 12.96 -0.58 -8.37
N LEU A 127 11.74 -0.31 -7.89
CA LEU A 127 11.37 0.94 -7.24
C LEU A 127 11.14 0.68 -5.74
N GLN A 128 12.03 1.20 -4.90
CA GLN A 128 11.86 1.17 -3.45
C GLN A 128 11.08 2.41 -3.01
N LEU A 129 10.02 2.21 -2.22
CA LEU A 129 9.15 3.27 -1.71
C LEU A 129 9.10 3.22 -0.19
N LYS A 130 9.19 4.38 0.44
CA LYS A 130 8.93 4.58 1.86
C LYS A 130 7.92 5.71 1.99
N PHE A 131 6.81 5.47 2.67
CA PHE A 131 5.81 6.49 2.93
C PHE A 131 4.92 6.09 4.11
N ILE A 132 4.28 7.08 4.71
CA ILE A 132 3.32 6.91 5.80
C ILE A 132 1.92 7.20 5.27
N LEU A 133 0.99 6.31 5.59
CA LEU A 133 -0.43 6.52 5.31
C LEU A 133 -1.21 6.76 6.61
N PRO A 134 -2.23 7.64 6.58
CA PRO A 134 -3.12 7.79 7.73
C PRO A 134 -3.91 6.51 8.03
N SER A 135 -4.53 6.43 9.20
CA SER A 135 -5.44 5.34 9.55
C SER A 135 -6.55 5.14 8.50
N SER A 136 -6.97 3.89 8.33
CA SER A 136 -7.99 3.49 7.35
C SER A 136 -7.62 3.79 5.88
N SER A 137 -6.34 3.74 5.54
CA SER A 137 -5.82 3.90 4.17
C SER A 137 -5.13 2.61 3.72
N TYR A 138 -5.18 2.29 2.42
CA TYR A 138 -4.59 1.07 1.87
C TYR A 138 -3.37 1.41 1.01
N ALA A 139 -2.20 0.81 1.31
CA ALA A 139 -0.98 0.99 0.53
C ALA A 139 -1.14 0.50 -0.91
N THR A 140 -1.89 -0.57 -1.13
CA THR A 140 -2.20 -1.10 -2.46
C THR A 140 -2.93 -0.08 -3.34
N MET A 141 -3.80 0.76 -2.78
CA MET A 141 -4.48 1.82 -3.54
C MET A 141 -3.50 2.93 -3.95
N ALA A 142 -2.53 3.26 -3.10
CA ALA A 142 -1.49 4.22 -3.46
C ALA A 142 -0.58 3.67 -4.57
N LEU A 143 -0.19 2.39 -4.49
CA LEU A 143 0.59 1.73 -5.53
C LEU A 143 -0.18 1.61 -6.85
N ARG A 144 -1.47 1.27 -6.79
CA ARG A 144 -2.37 1.23 -7.95
C ARG A 144 -2.41 2.57 -8.67
N GLU A 145 -2.54 3.66 -7.91
CA GLU A 145 -2.58 5.02 -8.45
C GLU A 145 -1.21 5.46 -9.01
N LEU A 146 -0.11 5.00 -8.43
CA LEU A 146 1.24 5.25 -8.92
C LEU A 146 1.54 4.50 -10.22
N MET A 147 1.24 3.20 -10.26
CA MET A 147 1.56 2.32 -11.39
C MET A 147 0.53 2.38 -12.52
N LYS A 148 -0.67 2.91 -12.26
CA LYS A 148 -1.82 2.92 -13.18
C LYS A 148 -2.24 1.51 -13.65
N ILE A 149 -2.01 0.51 -12.81
CA ILE A 149 -2.28 -0.92 -13.06
C ILE A 149 -3.45 -1.38 -12.20
N PRO A 150 -4.37 -2.24 -12.68
CA PRO A 150 -5.42 -2.82 -11.84
C PRO A 150 -4.85 -3.79 -10.79
N SER A 151 -5.52 -3.90 -9.64
CA SER A 151 -5.10 -4.75 -8.52
C SER A 151 -5.69 -6.16 -8.54
N SER A 152 -6.17 -6.65 -9.69
CA SER A 152 -6.81 -7.98 -9.79
C SER A 152 -5.77 -9.10 -9.86
N VAL A 153 -6.12 -10.25 -9.28
CA VAL A 153 -5.23 -11.43 -9.25
C VAL A 153 -4.97 -11.95 -10.66
N GLU A 154 -6.01 -11.97 -11.49
CA GLU A 154 -5.94 -12.40 -12.88
C GLU A 154 -4.96 -11.54 -13.68
N TYR A 155 -4.97 -10.22 -13.46
CA TYR A 155 -4.06 -9.30 -14.13
C TYR A 155 -2.61 -9.54 -13.71
N HIS A 156 -2.37 -9.71 -12.41
CA HIS A 156 -1.01 -9.96 -11.90
C HIS A 156 -0.46 -11.33 -12.33
N LYS A 157 -1.34 -12.33 -12.48
CA LYS A 157 -0.98 -13.65 -13.02
C LYS A 157 -0.58 -13.54 -14.50
N ALA A 158 -1.42 -12.92 -15.32
CA ALA A 158 -1.11 -12.69 -16.74
C ALA A 158 0.19 -11.89 -16.92
N LEU A 159 0.41 -10.86 -16.09
CA LEU A 159 1.64 -10.07 -16.15
C LEU A 159 2.89 -10.90 -15.81
N SER A 160 2.77 -11.88 -14.92
CA SER A 160 3.87 -12.76 -14.55
C SER A 160 4.18 -13.78 -15.66
N GLU A 161 3.14 -14.27 -16.35
CA GLU A 161 3.26 -15.14 -17.53
C GLU A 161 3.92 -14.39 -18.70
N ASP A 162 3.47 -13.18 -19.03
CA ASP A 162 4.05 -12.32 -20.07
C ASP A 162 5.54 -11.99 -19.83
N VAL A 163 5.92 -11.80 -18.57
CA VAL A 163 7.32 -11.55 -18.19
C VAL A 163 8.16 -12.81 -18.37
N SER A 164 7.61 -13.99 -18.08
CA SER A 164 8.32 -15.26 -18.27
C SER A 164 8.56 -15.57 -19.75
N GLU A 165 7.63 -15.24 -20.65
CA GLU A 165 7.78 -15.45 -22.09
C GLU A 165 8.81 -14.52 -22.75
N LYS A 166 9.03 -13.31 -22.20
CA LYS A 166 10.00 -12.34 -22.75
C LYS A 166 11.43 -12.54 -22.27
N VAL A 167 11.62 -13.32 -21.21
CA VAL A 167 12.93 -13.55 -20.57
C VAL A 167 13.49 -14.95 -20.91
N GLY A 168 12.67 -15.85 -21.47
CA GLY A 168 13.09 -17.12 -22.08
C GLY A 168 13.58 -16.96 -23.51
#